data_AF-A0A7S1FE33-F1
#
_entry.id   AF-A0A7S1FE33-F1
#
_cell.length_a   1.000
_cell.length_b   1.000
_cell.length_c   1.000
_cell.angle_alpha   90.00
_cell.angle_beta   90.00
_cell.angle_gamma   90.00
#
_symmetry.space_group_name_H-M   'P 1'
#
loop_
_entity.id
_entity.type
_entity.pdbx_description
1 polymer ?
#
loop_
_entity_poly.entity_id
_entity_poly.type
_entity_poly.pdbx_seq_one_letter_code
_entity_poly.pdbx_strand_id
1 'polypeptide(L)'
;VVENLVLNSALHAMQLATDDASLESTNFDGLLSKSYGLLSNLFGSVPREGTTLPTWTQKPHVLLEVMKLMLAAVYGAPSGGQAVRVATDVSRLWEAFTQGGTRLVARSAGRQNLATYQARIQRSTKGFTIMLIAHAIDQQRQWAGVEAAVQRCLQRFDLEQERRQEELHKWKDVTSILQTGMTSLLVSLEGSDHLKQCLYVSLREPLNTMFKELNENYQDRWKYKGTA
;
A
#
# COMPACT_ATOMS: atom_id res chain seq x y z
N VAL A 1 -25.96 -7.37 -14.28
CA VAL A 1 -25.37 -8.59 -14.90
C VAL A 1 -23.92 -8.37 -15.32
N VAL A 2 -23.62 -7.32 -16.10
CA VAL A 2 -22.23 -6.96 -16.49
C VAL A 2 -21.32 -6.66 -15.29
N GLU A 3 -21.83 -5.97 -14.26
CA GLU A 3 -21.05 -5.64 -13.05
C GLU A 3 -20.63 -6.87 -12.22
N ASN A 4 -21.46 -7.92 -12.18
CA ASN A 4 -21.09 -9.17 -11.49
C ASN A 4 -20.07 -10.00 -12.29
N LEU A 5 -20.09 -9.90 -13.61
CA LEU A 5 -19.11 -10.53 -14.48
C LEU A 5 -17.72 -9.92 -14.29
N VAL A 6 -17.62 -8.58 -14.30
CA VAL A 6 -16.35 -7.85 -14.10
C VAL A 6 -15.73 -8.16 -12.72
N LEU A 7 -16.55 -8.21 -11.68
CA LEU A 7 -16.12 -8.56 -10.32
C LEU A 7 -15.71 -10.03 -10.16
N ASN A 8 -16.38 -10.96 -10.83
CA ASN A 8 -15.99 -12.37 -10.80
C ASN A 8 -14.70 -12.62 -11.56
N SER A 9 -14.48 -11.93 -12.69
CA SER A 9 -13.18 -11.97 -13.39
C SER A 9 -12.05 -11.34 -12.58
N ALA A 10 -12.34 -10.28 -11.81
CA ALA A 10 -11.38 -9.70 -10.87
C ALA A 10 -10.99 -10.67 -9.75
N LEU A 11 -11.98 -11.31 -9.13
CA LEU A 11 -11.78 -12.33 -8.10
C LEU A 11 -11.00 -13.56 -8.62
N HIS A 12 -11.30 -14.00 -9.84
CA HIS A 12 -10.58 -15.13 -10.45
C HIS A 12 -9.13 -14.77 -10.82
N ALA A 13 -8.88 -13.54 -11.30
CA ALA A 13 -7.53 -13.04 -11.56
C ALA A 13 -6.69 -12.88 -10.27
N MET A 14 -7.35 -12.62 -9.14
CA MET A 14 -6.73 -12.57 -7.81
C MET A 14 -6.34 -13.95 -7.28
N GLN A 15 -7.21 -14.98 -7.44
CA GLN A 15 -6.88 -16.36 -7.06
C GLN A 15 -5.69 -16.94 -7.83
N LEU A 16 -5.55 -16.57 -9.11
CA LEU A 16 -4.42 -16.99 -9.94
C LEU A 16 -3.11 -16.25 -9.60
N ALA A 17 -3.16 -15.14 -8.85
CA ALA A 17 -1.98 -14.37 -8.48
C ALA A 17 -1.34 -14.84 -7.17
N THR A 18 -2.09 -15.52 -6.31
CA THR A 18 -1.60 -16.04 -5.02
C THR A 18 -0.79 -17.33 -5.14
N ASP A 19 -0.89 -18.06 -6.25
CA ASP A 19 -0.29 -19.39 -6.40
C ASP A 19 1.09 -19.41 -7.06
N ASP A 20 1.62 -18.29 -7.57
CA ASP A 20 2.83 -18.28 -8.40
C ASP A 20 3.90 -17.28 -7.89
N ALA A 21 4.61 -17.69 -6.83
CA ALA A 21 5.62 -16.90 -6.13
C ALA A 21 7.05 -17.04 -6.72
N SER A 22 7.20 -17.20 -8.04
CA SER A 22 8.53 -17.25 -8.67
C SER A 22 8.62 -16.42 -9.96
N LEU A 23 9.63 -15.53 -10.00
CA LEU A 23 10.16 -14.70 -11.12
C LEU A 23 9.98 -13.18 -10.96
N GLU A 24 11.01 -12.55 -10.40
CA GLU A 24 11.08 -11.18 -9.87
C GLU A 24 10.93 -10.02 -10.88
N SER A 25 10.92 -10.26 -12.19
CA SER A 25 10.71 -9.19 -13.20
C SER A 25 9.38 -9.31 -13.95
N THR A 26 8.92 -10.53 -14.23
CA THR A 26 7.56 -10.83 -14.71
C THR A 26 6.49 -10.51 -13.67
N ASN A 27 6.85 -10.50 -12.38
CA ASN A 27 5.92 -10.19 -11.30
C ASN A 27 5.52 -8.69 -11.29
N PHE A 28 6.43 -7.75 -11.55
CA PHE A 28 6.11 -6.32 -11.48
C PHE A 28 5.09 -5.89 -12.54
N ASP A 29 5.37 -6.14 -13.83
CA ASP A 29 4.46 -5.75 -14.91
C ASP A 29 3.12 -6.49 -14.82
N GLY A 30 3.14 -7.76 -14.38
CA GLY A 30 1.94 -8.54 -14.11
C GLY A 30 1.09 -7.97 -12.98
N LEU A 31 1.70 -7.65 -11.83
CA LEU A 31 1.03 -7.03 -10.68
C LEU A 31 0.47 -5.66 -11.04
N LEU A 32 1.25 -4.86 -11.77
CA LEU A 32 0.89 -3.49 -12.12
C LEU A 32 -0.25 -3.46 -13.16
N SER A 33 -0.17 -4.28 -14.20
CA SER A 33 -1.23 -4.42 -15.20
C SER A 33 -2.53 -4.93 -14.59
N LYS A 34 -2.46 -5.98 -13.75
CA LYS A 34 -3.62 -6.49 -13.01
C LYS A 34 -4.22 -5.39 -12.12
N SER A 35 -3.39 -4.68 -11.36
CA SER A 35 -3.84 -3.63 -10.44
C SER A 35 -4.51 -2.47 -11.18
N TYR A 36 -3.91 -1.94 -12.26
CA TYR A 36 -4.52 -0.84 -13.02
C TYR A 36 -5.76 -1.29 -13.79
N GLY A 37 -5.82 -2.52 -14.29
CA GLY A 37 -7.03 -3.09 -14.89
C GLY A 37 -8.19 -3.15 -13.89
N LEU A 38 -7.91 -3.61 -12.67
CA LEU A 38 -8.89 -3.65 -11.57
C LEU A 38 -9.32 -2.24 -11.15
N LEU A 39 -8.39 -1.29 -11.03
CA LEU A 39 -8.70 0.10 -10.68
C LEU A 39 -9.52 0.83 -11.74
N SER A 40 -9.20 0.66 -13.02
CA SER A 40 -9.98 1.27 -14.10
C SER A 40 -11.43 0.82 -14.07
N ASN A 41 -11.67 -0.45 -13.73
CA ASN A 41 -13.01 -1.01 -13.59
C ASN A 41 -13.73 -0.54 -12.32
N LEU A 42 -13.01 -0.36 -11.21
CA LEU A 42 -13.58 0.05 -9.92
C LEU A 42 -13.78 1.56 -9.78
N PHE A 43 -12.95 2.38 -10.42
CA PHE A 43 -13.01 3.85 -10.39
C PHE A 43 -13.65 4.46 -11.65
N GLY A 44 -13.84 3.71 -12.73
CA GLY A 44 -14.59 4.15 -13.90
C GLY A 44 -16.08 4.42 -13.64
N SER A 45 -16.61 3.90 -12.52
CA SER A 45 -18.02 4.02 -12.12
C SER A 45 -18.30 5.16 -11.13
N VAL A 46 -17.34 6.08 -10.86
CA VAL A 46 -17.55 7.18 -9.90
C VAL A 46 -18.67 8.10 -10.41
N PRO A 47 -19.82 8.18 -9.72
CA PRO A 47 -20.93 9.02 -10.15
C PRO A 47 -20.50 10.49 -10.16
N ARG A 48 -20.90 11.25 -11.18
CA ARG A 48 -20.46 12.64 -11.40
C ARG A 48 -20.88 13.64 -10.31
N GLU A 49 -21.65 13.23 -9.29
CA GLU A 49 -22.48 14.17 -8.51
C GLU A 49 -22.25 14.20 -6.98
N GLY A 50 -21.37 13.37 -6.41
CA GLY A 50 -21.03 13.46 -4.96
C GLY A 50 -22.22 13.20 -4.00
N THR A 51 -23.35 12.73 -4.53
CA THR A 51 -24.57 12.36 -3.80
C THR A 51 -24.66 10.85 -3.58
N THR A 52 -24.17 10.07 -4.54
CA THR A 52 -24.08 8.61 -4.50
C THR A 52 -22.66 8.17 -4.19
N LEU A 53 -22.56 7.20 -3.28
CA LEU A 53 -21.26 6.60 -2.95
C LEU A 53 -20.73 5.82 -4.17
N PRO A 54 -19.41 5.79 -4.37
CA PRO A 54 -18.82 4.96 -5.40
C PRO A 54 -19.19 3.49 -5.20
N THR A 55 -19.39 2.74 -6.29
CA THR A 55 -19.82 1.34 -6.19
C THR A 55 -18.85 0.46 -5.39
N TRP A 56 -17.56 0.80 -5.38
CA TRP A 56 -16.54 0.11 -4.60
C TRP A 56 -16.78 0.18 -3.08
N THR A 57 -17.53 1.16 -2.56
CA THR A 57 -17.82 1.24 -1.11
C THR A 57 -18.72 0.10 -0.63
N GLN A 58 -19.42 -0.59 -1.53
CA GLN A 58 -20.20 -1.79 -1.21
C GLN A 58 -19.34 -3.05 -1.11
N LYS A 59 -18.13 -3.02 -1.70
CA LYS A 59 -17.19 -4.15 -1.72
C LYS A 59 -15.76 -3.69 -1.36
N PRO A 60 -15.57 -3.07 -0.17
CA PRO A 60 -14.27 -2.51 0.22
C PRO A 60 -13.15 -3.55 0.31
N HIS A 61 -13.48 -4.83 0.56
CA HIS A 61 -12.53 -5.94 0.57
C HIS A 61 -11.87 -6.19 -0.81
N VAL A 62 -12.54 -5.91 -1.92
CA VAL A 62 -11.92 -6.07 -3.25
C VAL A 62 -10.85 -4.99 -3.45
N LEU A 63 -11.18 -3.76 -3.07
CA LEU A 63 -10.27 -2.63 -3.19
C LEU A 63 -9.06 -2.78 -2.23
N LEU A 64 -9.29 -3.37 -1.05
CA LEU A 64 -8.24 -3.78 -0.13
C LEU A 64 -7.18 -4.65 -0.83
N GLU A 65 -7.60 -5.74 -1.47
CA GLU A 65 -6.68 -6.66 -2.12
C GLU A 65 -5.91 -6.03 -3.28
N VAL A 66 -6.57 -5.16 -4.07
CA VAL A 66 -5.89 -4.38 -5.11
C VAL A 66 -4.80 -3.49 -4.52
N MET A 67 -5.09 -2.78 -3.43
CA MET A 67 -4.11 -1.92 -2.75
C MET A 67 -2.94 -2.72 -2.18
N LYS A 68 -3.18 -3.94 -1.66
CA LYS A 68 -2.11 -4.85 -1.21
C LYS A 68 -1.19 -5.23 -2.37
N LEU A 69 -1.75 -5.64 -3.51
CA LEU A 69 -0.97 -5.99 -4.70
C LEU A 69 -0.15 -4.81 -5.22
N MET A 70 -0.71 -3.60 -5.23
CA MET A 70 0.03 -2.41 -5.63
C MET A 70 1.16 -2.06 -4.66
N LEU A 71 0.94 -2.22 -3.36
CA LEU A 71 1.99 -1.99 -2.37
C LEU A 71 3.14 -2.99 -2.56
N ALA A 72 2.83 -4.26 -2.79
CA ALA A 72 3.84 -5.27 -3.13
C ALA A 72 4.60 -4.89 -4.41
N ALA A 73 3.92 -4.35 -5.43
CA ALA A 73 4.54 -3.87 -6.66
C ALA A 73 5.51 -2.69 -6.41
N VAL A 74 5.27 -1.82 -5.41
CA VAL A 74 6.25 -0.77 -5.04
C VAL A 74 7.58 -1.40 -4.64
N TYR A 75 7.56 -2.39 -3.76
CA TYR A 75 8.78 -3.04 -3.28
C TYR A 75 9.42 -3.97 -4.32
N GLY A 76 8.63 -4.46 -5.28
CA GLY A 76 9.08 -5.23 -6.45
C GLY A 76 9.57 -4.39 -7.64
N ALA A 77 9.53 -3.06 -7.55
CA ALA A 77 9.84 -2.20 -8.69
C ALA A 77 11.31 -2.33 -9.16
N PRO A 78 11.55 -2.32 -10.49
CA PRO A 78 12.89 -2.49 -11.07
C PRO A 78 13.75 -1.21 -11.01
N SER A 79 13.15 -0.06 -10.71
CA SER A 79 13.85 1.20 -10.50
C SER A 79 13.12 2.09 -9.49
N GLY A 80 13.85 2.99 -8.84
CA GLY A 80 13.29 3.97 -7.92
C GLY A 80 12.26 4.89 -8.60
N GLY A 81 12.45 5.22 -9.88
CA GLY A 81 11.50 6.06 -10.61
C GLY A 81 10.13 5.40 -10.78
N GLN A 82 10.10 4.10 -11.08
CA GLN A 82 8.86 3.34 -11.14
C GLN A 82 8.27 3.14 -9.74
N ALA A 83 9.10 2.85 -8.74
CA ALA A 83 8.68 2.72 -7.35
C ALA A 83 7.98 3.99 -6.85
N VAL A 84 8.54 5.18 -7.12
CA VAL A 84 7.96 6.49 -6.75
C VAL A 84 6.58 6.67 -7.38
N ARG A 85 6.44 6.35 -8.66
CA ARG A 85 5.15 6.46 -9.37
C ARG A 85 4.09 5.57 -8.71
N VAL A 86 4.41 4.29 -8.49
CA VAL A 86 3.46 3.34 -7.89
C VAL A 86 3.15 3.72 -6.44
N ALA A 87 4.14 4.14 -5.66
CA ALA A 87 3.96 4.59 -4.28
C ALA A 87 3.03 5.82 -4.21
N THR A 88 3.17 6.75 -5.15
CA THR A 88 2.28 7.92 -5.26
C THR A 88 0.85 7.50 -5.54
N ASP A 89 0.64 6.54 -6.45
CA ASP A 89 -0.70 6.04 -6.77
C ASP A 89 -1.31 5.27 -5.60
N VAL A 90 -0.54 4.42 -4.91
CA VAL A 90 -0.98 3.73 -3.68
C VAL A 90 -1.39 4.72 -2.60
N SER A 91 -0.56 5.74 -2.35
CA SER A 91 -0.84 6.78 -1.34
C SER A 91 -2.13 7.54 -1.66
N ARG A 92 -2.35 7.92 -2.92
CA ARG A 92 -3.60 8.55 -3.38
C ARG A 92 -4.81 7.63 -3.23
N LEU A 93 -4.65 6.33 -3.47
CA LEU A 93 -5.71 5.36 -3.30
C LEU A 93 -6.09 5.19 -1.82
N TRP A 94 -5.12 5.15 -0.92
CA TRP A 94 -5.37 5.14 0.52
C TRP A 94 -6.13 6.38 0.99
N GLU A 95 -5.76 7.55 0.48
CA GLU A 95 -6.50 8.78 0.74
C GLU A 95 -7.94 8.71 0.18
N ALA A 96 -8.11 8.21 -1.05
CA ALA A 96 -9.42 8.02 -1.65
C ALA A 96 -10.29 7.03 -0.87
N PHE A 97 -9.70 5.96 -0.36
CA PHE A 97 -10.36 4.92 0.42
C PHE A 97 -10.88 5.43 1.76
N THR A 98 -10.13 6.33 2.39
CA THR A 98 -10.43 6.83 3.74
C THR A 98 -11.21 8.14 3.74
N GLN A 99 -11.04 8.98 2.73
CA GLN A 99 -11.61 10.33 2.69
C GLN A 99 -12.40 10.63 1.41
N GLY A 100 -12.49 9.69 0.46
CA GLY A 100 -13.13 9.90 -0.83
C GLY A 100 -12.26 10.61 -1.88
N GLY A 101 -11.07 11.10 -1.49
CA GLY A 101 -10.05 11.64 -2.39
C GLY A 101 -10.16 13.14 -2.69
N THR A 102 -9.00 13.77 -2.92
CA THR A 102 -8.84 15.23 -3.15
C THR A 102 -9.75 15.83 -4.21
N ARG A 103 -9.99 15.15 -5.35
CA ARG A 103 -10.85 15.65 -6.43
C ARG A 103 -12.32 15.86 -6.02
N LEU A 104 -12.80 15.09 -5.04
CA LEU A 104 -14.17 15.21 -4.53
C LEU A 104 -14.24 16.23 -3.39
N VAL A 105 -13.18 16.35 -2.56
CA VAL A 105 -13.13 17.34 -1.49
C VAL A 105 -13.14 18.78 -2.05
N ALA A 106 -12.35 19.05 -3.10
CA ALA A 106 -12.26 20.38 -3.70
C ALA A 106 -13.54 20.82 -4.44
N ARG A 107 -14.29 19.90 -5.06
CA ARG A 107 -15.53 20.22 -5.80
C ARG A 107 -16.77 20.39 -4.91
N SER A 108 -16.72 19.92 -3.67
CA SER A 108 -17.84 20.01 -2.72
C SER A 108 -17.60 20.98 -1.56
N ALA A 109 -16.47 21.70 -1.56
CA ALA A 109 -16.12 22.72 -0.56
C ALA A 109 -17.16 23.86 -0.43
N GLY A 110 -18.16 23.94 -1.32
CA GLY A 110 -19.32 24.85 -1.21
C GLY A 110 -20.67 24.17 -0.94
N ARG A 111 -20.74 22.86 -0.67
CA ARG A 111 -22.01 22.11 -0.49
C ARG A 111 -22.09 21.48 0.91
N GLN A 112 -23.22 21.68 1.58
CA GLN A 112 -23.52 21.20 2.95
C GLN A 112 -23.39 19.67 3.17
N ASN A 113 -23.20 18.87 2.11
CA ASN A 113 -23.21 17.41 2.17
C ASN A 113 -21.82 16.73 2.15
N LEU A 114 -20.72 17.47 2.07
CA LEU A 114 -19.36 16.89 1.99
C LEU A 114 -18.98 16.11 3.25
N ALA A 115 -19.22 16.68 4.43
CA ALA A 115 -18.96 16.01 5.71
C ALA A 115 -19.78 14.71 5.83
N THR A 116 -21.03 14.72 5.35
CA THR A 116 -21.91 13.54 5.33
C THR A 116 -21.40 12.46 4.35
N TYR A 117 -20.86 12.86 3.20
CA TYR A 117 -20.29 11.96 2.22
C TYR A 117 -19.01 11.29 2.72
N GLN A 118 -18.06 12.07 3.26
CA GLN A 118 -16.83 11.54 3.84
C GLN A 118 -17.12 10.60 5.01
N ALA A 119 -18.04 10.98 5.91
CA ALA A 119 -18.46 10.13 7.01
C ALA A 119 -19.08 8.81 6.52
N ARG A 120 -19.83 8.82 5.41
CA ARG A 120 -20.41 7.60 4.81
C ARG A 120 -19.35 6.68 4.21
N ILE A 121 -18.34 7.23 3.51
CA ILE A 121 -17.20 6.44 3.03
C ILE A 121 -16.47 5.83 4.23
N GLN A 122 -16.10 6.65 5.21
CA GLN A 122 -15.40 6.19 6.41
C GLN A 122 -16.18 5.07 7.12
N ARG A 123 -17.49 5.22 7.34
CA ARG A 123 -18.30 4.14 7.96
C ARG A 123 -18.23 2.82 7.17
N SER A 124 -18.10 2.88 5.85
CA SER A 124 -18.03 1.70 4.98
C SER A 124 -16.63 1.07 4.94
N THR A 125 -15.57 1.87 5.10
CA THR A 125 -14.19 1.44 4.88
C THR A 125 -13.36 1.29 6.16
N LYS A 126 -13.75 1.95 7.26
CA LYS A 126 -12.93 2.08 8.48
C LYS A 126 -12.50 0.75 9.10
N GLY A 127 -13.37 -0.28 9.06
CA GLY A 127 -13.02 -1.62 9.54
C GLY A 127 -11.93 -2.30 8.69
N PHE A 128 -11.86 -1.97 7.40
CA PHE A 128 -10.88 -2.53 6.46
C PHE A 128 -9.54 -1.76 6.48
N THR A 129 -9.54 -0.50 6.94
CA THR A 129 -8.31 0.30 7.10
C THR A 129 -7.29 -0.41 7.98
N ILE A 130 -7.73 -1.12 9.03
CA ILE A 130 -6.84 -1.90 9.91
C ILE A 130 -6.04 -2.92 9.11
N MET A 131 -6.69 -3.63 8.19
CA MET A 131 -6.06 -4.66 7.37
C MET A 131 -5.03 -4.06 6.40
N LEU A 132 -5.28 -2.85 5.87
CA LEU A 132 -4.29 -2.14 5.05
C LEU A 132 -3.07 -1.75 5.86
N ILE A 133 -3.27 -1.16 7.05
CA ILE A 133 -2.16 -0.72 7.90
C ILE A 133 -1.32 -1.92 8.33
N ALA A 134 -1.97 -3.01 8.78
CA ALA A 134 -1.28 -4.22 9.19
C ALA A 134 -0.46 -4.82 8.03
N HIS A 135 -1.05 -4.90 6.83
CA HIS A 135 -0.33 -5.38 5.66
C HIS A 135 0.82 -4.46 5.26
N ALA A 136 0.64 -3.14 5.33
CA ALA A 136 1.69 -2.20 4.98
C ALA A 136 2.90 -2.28 5.92
N ILE A 137 2.64 -2.44 7.22
CA ILE A 137 3.71 -2.64 8.22
C ILE A 137 4.42 -3.97 7.99
N ASP A 138 3.69 -5.05 7.71
CA ASP A 138 4.31 -6.36 7.43
C ASP A 138 5.15 -6.36 6.15
N GLN A 139 4.66 -5.73 5.07
CA GLN A 139 5.44 -5.53 3.84
C GLN A 139 6.69 -4.69 4.08
N GLN A 140 6.57 -3.59 4.83
CA GLN A 140 7.71 -2.74 5.19
C GLN A 140 8.75 -3.51 6.03
N ARG A 141 8.32 -4.42 6.91
CA ARG A 141 9.20 -5.27 7.72
C ARG A 141 10.00 -6.25 6.86
N GLN A 142 9.34 -6.88 5.89
CA GLN A 142 9.97 -7.87 5.00
C GLN A 142 10.92 -7.20 3.97
N TRP A 143 10.77 -5.90 3.74
CA TRP A 143 11.61 -5.16 2.82
C TRP A 143 13.02 -4.95 3.38
N ALA A 144 14.03 -5.40 2.63
CA ALA A 144 15.45 -5.34 3.00
C ALA A 144 16.03 -3.91 3.13
N GLY A 145 15.27 -2.87 2.74
CA GLY A 145 15.64 -1.47 2.89
C GLY A 145 16.18 -0.80 1.63
N VAL A 146 16.39 0.52 1.75
CA VAL A 146 16.77 1.42 0.64
C VAL A 146 18.04 0.96 -0.07
N GLU A 147 19.10 0.67 0.67
CA GLU A 147 20.41 0.29 0.08
C GLU A 147 20.32 -1.03 -0.71
N ALA A 148 19.60 -2.03 -0.18
CA ALA A 148 19.40 -3.29 -0.88
C ALA A 148 18.57 -3.10 -2.16
N ALA A 149 17.55 -2.23 -2.12
CA ALA A 149 16.76 -1.89 -3.30
C ALA A 149 17.59 -1.19 -4.38
N VAL A 150 18.45 -0.24 -4.00
CA VAL A 150 19.40 0.44 -4.90
C VAL A 150 20.38 -0.56 -5.49
N GLN A 151 20.94 -1.45 -4.67
CA GLN A 151 21.87 -2.48 -5.13
C GLN A 151 21.21 -3.40 -6.15
N ARG A 152 19.97 -3.84 -5.91
CA ARG A 152 19.18 -4.63 -6.87
C ARG A 152 18.99 -3.90 -8.20
N CYS A 153 18.71 -2.60 -8.19
CA CYS A 153 18.53 -1.80 -9.41
C CYS A 153 19.84 -1.67 -10.21
N LEU A 154 20.98 -1.60 -9.51
CA LEU A 154 22.29 -1.31 -10.10
C LEU A 154 23.14 -2.56 -10.37
N GLN A 155 22.69 -3.76 -10.02
CA GLN A 155 23.41 -5.03 -10.23
C GLN A 155 23.89 -5.26 -11.69
N ARG A 156 23.35 -4.53 -12.67
CA ARG A 156 23.66 -4.65 -14.10
C ARG A 156 24.54 -3.53 -14.68
N PHE A 157 24.90 -2.52 -13.91
CA PHE A 157 25.65 -1.35 -14.39
C PHE A 157 26.95 -1.18 -13.58
N ASP A 158 28.07 -0.98 -14.26
CA ASP A 158 29.29 -0.51 -13.60
C ASP A 158 28.99 0.82 -12.91
N LEU A 159 29.26 0.87 -11.61
CA LEU A 159 28.74 1.83 -10.65
C LEU A 159 29.25 3.26 -10.90
N GLU A 160 28.54 4.02 -11.73
CA GLU A 160 28.62 5.49 -11.69
C GLU A 160 28.03 5.96 -10.34
N GLN A 161 28.88 6.55 -9.49
CA GLN A 161 28.53 6.99 -8.14
C GLN A 161 27.33 7.96 -8.13
N GLU A 162 27.17 8.75 -9.19
CA GLU A 162 26.03 9.66 -9.38
C GLU A 162 24.70 8.91 -9.53
N ARG A 163 24.65 7.85 -10.35
CA ARG A 163 23.42 7.03 -10.51
C ARG A 163 23.01 6.35 -9.22
N ARG A 164 23.99 5.92 -8.44
CA ARG A 164 23.72 5.36 -7.10
C ARG A 164 23.05 6.38 -6.18
N GLN A 165 23.53 7.61 -6.16
CA GLN A 165 22.93 8.67 -5.35
C GLN A 165 21.52 9.02 -5.82
N GLU A 166 21.30 9.07 -7.13
CA GLU A 166 19.98 9.35 -7.70
C GLU A 166 18.95 8.27 -7.31
N GLU A 167 19.29 6.99 -7.47
CA GLU A 167 18.40 5.89 -7.08
C GLU A 167 18.15 5.85 -5.57
N LEU A 168 19.18 6.12 -4.76
CA LEU A 168 19.06 6.21 -3.31
C LEU A 168 18.10 7.32 -2.89
N HIS A 169 18.13 8.47 -3.56
CA HIS A 169 17.18 9.55 -3.33
C HIS A 169 15.75 9.11 -3.67
N LYS A 170 15.52 8.52 -4.84
CA LYS A 170 14.19 8.05 -5.25
C LYS A 170 13.62 7.01 -4.28
N TRP A 171 14.43 6.05 -3.82
CA TRP A 171 13.97 5.04 -2.84
C TRP A 171 13.70 5.64 -1.45
N LYS A 172 14.42 6.70 -1.04
CA LYS A 172 14.03 7.48 0.15
C LYS A 172 12.69 8.19 -0.06
N ASP A 173 12.46 8.78 -1.23
CA ASP A 173 11.17 9.42 -1.54
C ASP A 173 10.02 8.40 -1.48
N VAL A 174 10.21 7.18 -1.97
CA VAL A 174 9.22 6.09 -1.83
C VAL A 174 8.84 5.89 -0.36
N THR A 175 9.83 5.79 0.54
CA THR A 175 9.53 5.61 1.98
C THR A 175 8.77 6.80 2.56
N SER A 176 9.12 8.03 2.17
CA SER A 176 8.43 9.24 2.61
C SER A 176 6.98 9.27 2.12
N ILE A 177 6.74 8.98 0.83
CA ILE A 177 5.41 8.96 0.21
C ILE A 177 4.50 7.93 0.89
N LEU A 178 5.01 6.71 1.13
CA LEU A 178 4.26 5.66 1.79
C LEU A 178 3.96 6.00 3.25
N GLN A 179 4.92 6.60 3.97
CA GLN A 179 4.69 7.08 5.34
C GLN A 179 3.59 8.15 5.39
N THR A 180 3.64 9.15 4.50
CA THR A 180 2.58 10.17 4.41
C THR A 180 1.23 9.55 4.08
N GLY A 181 1.18 8.59 3.15
CA GLY A 181 -0.04 7.86 2.82
C GLY A 181 -0.59 7.08 4.02
N MET A 182 0.28 6.40 4.76
CA MET A 182 -0.10 5.62 5.94
C MET A 182 -0.64 6.50 7.07
N THR A 183 -0.14 7.72 7.22
CA THR A 183 -0.71 8.72 8.14
C THR A 183 -2.19 8.98 7.84
N SER A 184 -2.59 9.06 6.57
CA SER A 184 -4.02 9.24 6.21
C SER A 184 -4.90 8.07 6.69
N LEU A 185 -4.37 6.84 6.63
CA LEU A 185 -5.03 5.64 7.15
C LEU A 185 -5.16 5.71 8.67
N LEU A 186 -4.09 6.08 9.37
CA LEU A 186 -4.08 6.20 10.83
C LEU A 186 -5.05 7.28 11.34
N VAL A 187 -5.07 8.45 10.70
CA VAL A 187 -6.00 9.54 11.03
C VAL A 187 -7.45 9.08 10.87
N SER A 188 -7.75 8.24 9.86
CA SER A 188 -9.11 7.70 9.69
C SER A 188 -9.57 6.81 10.86
N LEU A 189 -8.65 6.29 11.68
CA LEU A 189 -8.92 5.48 12.88
C LEU A 189 -9.10 6.32 14.16
N GLU A 190 -8.90 7.64 14.10
CA GLU A 190 -9.16 8.51 15.25
C GLU A 190 -10.61 8.39 15.74
N GLY A 191 -10.78 8.51 17.06
CA GLY A 191 -12.06 8.31 17.73
C GLY A 191 -12.63 6.89 17.71
N SER A 192 -11.85 5.87 17.34
CA SER A 192 -12.29 4.46 17.38
C SER A 192 -11.31 3.55 18.09
N ASP A 193 -11.33 3.62 19.42
CA ASP A 193 -10.36 2.90 20.27
C ASP A 193 -10.44 1.38 20.12
N HIS A 194 -11.64 0.81 19.90
CA HIS A 194 -11.78 -0.61 19.61
C HIS A 194 -11.02 -1.03 18.34
N LEU A 195 -11.02 -0.20 17.28
CA LEU A 195 -10.28 -0.48 16.05
C LEU A 195 -8.77 -0.33 16.25
N LYS A 196 -8.33 0.62 17.06
CA LYS A 196 -6.92 0.74 17.46
C LYS A 196 -6.46 -0.47 18.27
N GLN A 197 -7.31 -1.00 19.16
CA GLN A 197 -7.04 -2.24 19.88
C GLN A 197 -6.96 -3.44 18.93
N CYS A 198 -7.88 -3.56 17.97
CA CYS A 198 -7.82 -4.59 16.94
C CYS A 198 -6.54 -4.49 16.10
N LEU A 199 -6.12 -3.27 15.74
CA LEU A 199 -4.85 -3.03 15.07
C LEU A 199 -3.67 -3.48 15.92
N TYR A 200 -3.64 -3.13 17.21
CA TYR A 200 -2.60 -3.58 18.13
C TYR A 200 -2.51 -5.10 18.21
N VAL A 201 -3.64 -5.79 18.30
CA VAL A 201 -3.68 -7.27 18.27
C VAL A 201 -3.14 -7.81 16.94
N SER A 202 -3.54 -7.21 15.82
CA SER A 202 -3.08 -7.61 14.48
C SER A 202 -1.58 -7.38 14.27
N LEU A 203 -1.02 -6.37 14.93
CA LEU A 203 0.40 -6.01 14.86
C LEU A 203 1.26 -6.73 15.90
N ARG A 204 0.66 -7.33 16.94
CA ARG A 204 1.39 -7.95 18.06
C ARG A 204 2.38 -9.00 17.58
N GLU A 205 1.94 -9.91 16.72
CA GLU A 205 2.79 -10.99 16.22
C GLU A 205 3.91 -10.48 15.29
N PRO A 206 3.62 -9.62 14.28
CA PRO A 206 4.68 -8.96 13.51
C PRO A 206 5.69 -8.19 14.37
N LEU A 207 5.24 -7.46 15.38
CA LEU A 207 6.12 -6.68 16.27
C LEU A 207 6.99 -7.58 17.13
N ASN A 208 6.42 -8.64 17.73
CA ASN A 208 7.19 -9.61 18.50
C ASN A 208 8.29 -10.27 17.64
N THR A 209 7.93 -10.64 16.41
CA THR A 209 8.88 -11.20 15.44
C THR A 209 9.99 -10.21 15.12
N MET A 210 9.66 -8.96 14.84
CA MET A 210 10.62 -7.89 14.59
C MET A 210 11.57 -7.67 15.78
N PHE A 211 11.04 -7.64 17.01
CA PHE A 211 11.86 -7.52 18.21
C PHE A 211 12.81 -8.71 18.39
N LYS A 212 12.34 -9.92 18.11
CA LYS A 212 13.16 -11.13 18.16
C LYS A 212 14.29 -11.08 17.12
N GLU A 213 13.97 -10.77 15.87
CA GLU A 213 14.95 -10.62 14.77
C GLU A 213 15.97 -9.52 15.07
N LEU A 214 15.54 -8.38 15.60
CA LEU A 214 16.43 -7.29 16.01
C LEU A 214 17.36 -7.72 17.15
N ASN A 215 16.82 -8.44 18.15
CA ASN A 215 17.61 -8.93 19.27
C ASN A 215 18.62 -10.00 18.84
N GLU A 216 18.24 -10.94 17.96
CA GLU A 216 19.14 -11.93 17.36
C GLU A 216 20.25 -11.25 16.56
N ASN A 217 19.90 -10.30 15.68
CA ASN A 217 20.88 -9.51 14.93
C ASN A 217 21.82 -8.69 15.83
N TYR A 218 21.28 -8.11 16.91
CA TYR A 218 22.09 -7.41 17.89
C TYR A 218 23.05 -8.37 18.58
N GLN A 219 22.57 -9.51 19.06
CA GLN A 219 23.41 -10.54 19.69
C GLN A 219 24.48 -11.07 18.75
N ASP A 220 24.17 -11.30 17.47
CA ASP A 220 25.15 -11.78 16.49
C ASP A 220 26.22 -10.74 16.15
N ARG A 221 25.85 -9.46 16.06
CA ARG A 221 26.79 -8.37 15.77
C ARG A 221 27.60 -7.92 16.99
N TRP A 222 27.04 -8.04 18.19
CA TRP A 222 27.64 -7.56 19.45
C TRP A 222 28.08 -8.70 20.39
N LYS A 223 28.12 -9.94 19.92
CA LYS A 223 28.93 -11.00 20.56
C LYS A 223 30.35 -10.47 20.72
N TYR A 224 30.69 -10.10 21.95
CA TYR A 224 32.06 -9.79 22.38
C TYR A 224 32.97 -10.93 21.92
N LYS A 225 33.85 -10.66 20.95
CA LYS A 225 34.71 -11.68 20.33
C LYS A 225 35.83 -12.19 21.23
N GLY A 226 35.88 -11.77 22.49
CA GLY A 226 36.74 -12.40 23.51
C GLY A 226 38.19 -12.57 23.06
N THR A 227 38.78 -11.58 22.41
CA THR A 227 40.24 -11.49 22.30
C THR A 227 40.72 -10.64 23.45
N ALA A 228 41.00 -11.32 24.57
CA ALA A 228 41.90 -10.83 25.61
C ALA A 228 43.35 -11.10 25.18
#